data_AF-A0A7J9X265-F1
#
_entry.id   AF-A0A7J9X265-F1
#
_cell.length_a   1.000
_cell.length_b   1.000
_cell.length_c   1.000
_cell.angle_alpha   90.00
_cell.angle_beta   90.00
_cell.angle_gamma   90.00
#
_symmetry.space_group_name_H-M   'P 1'
#
loop_
_entity.id
_entity.type
_entity.pdbx_description
1 polymer ?
#
loop_
_entity_poly.entity_id
_entity_poly.type
_entity_poly.pdbx_seq_one_letter_code
_entity_poly.pdbx_strand_id
1 'polypeptide(L)'
;MERRFETPGTPIIEVRLPAGRVEISTYEGPETIVQLEALRDNAASHKAVEHARVELRKSGGDDLVLIDVRERSSFLSFSMGAEVEVRVQAPAGSRLK
;
A
#
# COMPACT_ATOMS: atom_id res chain seq x y z
N MET A 1 -10.08 -1.41 -1.62
CA MET A 1 -9.47 -1.08 -2.93
C MET A 1 -8.48 -2.18 -3.31
N GLU A 2 -8.45 -2.63 -4.57
CA GLU A 2 -7.42 -3.54 -5.09
C GLU A 2 -6.67 -2.90 -6.26
N ARG A 3 -5.34 -3.11 -6.32
CA ARG A 3 -4.47 -2.72 -7.43
C ARG A 3 -3.52 -3.86 -7.77
N ARG A 4 -3.23 -4.04 -9.07
CA ARG A 4 -2.29 -5.02 -9.58
C ARG A 4 -1.25 -4.32 -10.45
N PHE A 5 -0.01 -4.75 -10.33
CA PHE A 5 1.11 -4.25 -11.11
C PHE A 5 1.91 -5.41 -11.69
N GLU A 6 2.26 -5.32 -12.97
CA GLU A 6 3.25 -6.22 -13.55
C GLU A 6 4.63 -5.85 -12.99
N THR A 7 5.20 -6.77 -12.23
CA THR A 7 6.51 -6.65 -11.59
C THR A 7 7.24 -7.98 -11.76
N PRO A 8 7.64 -8.38 -12.98
CA PRO A 8 8.31 -9.66 -13.21
C PRO A 8 9.69 -9.76 -12.51
N GLY A 9 10.23 -8.65 -12.01
CA GLY A 9 11.41 -8.62 -11.15
C GLY A 9 11.09 -8.77 -9.65
N THR A 10 12.06 -8.43 -8.81
CA THR A 10 11.90 -8.37 -7.34
C THR A 10 11.67 -6.93 -6.89
N PRO A 11 10.42 -6.44 -6.89
CA PRO A 11 10.15 -5.04 -6.56
C PRO A 11 10.55 -4.70 -5.13
N ILE A 12 10.80 -3.42 -4.92
CA ILE A 12 10.88 -2.83 -3.59
C ILE A 12 9.46 -2.40 -3.21
N ILE A 13 8.99 -2.82 -2.05
CA ILE A 13 7.70 -2.45 -1.48
C ILE A 13 7.94 -1.38 -0.41
N GLU A 14 7.31 -0.22 -0.55
CA GLU A 14 7.34 0.85 0.44
C GLU A 14 5.92 1.14 0.92
N VAL A 15 5.64 0.86 2.20
CA VAL A 15 4.32 1.07 2.82
C VAL A 15 4.41 2.22 3.81
N ARG A 16 3.61 3.26 3.57
CA ARG A 16 3.48 4.43 4.44
C ARG A 16 2.07 4.44 5.02
N LEU A 17 1.93 3.74 6.13
CA LEU A 17 0.68 3.58 6.86
C LEU A 17 0.81 4.22 8.26
N PRO A 18 0.03 5.27 8.57
CA PRO A 18 0.06 5.89 9.90
C PRO A 18 -0.43 4.97 11.03
N ALA A 19 -1.49 4.21 10.78
CA ALA A 19 -2.11 3.32 11.74
C ALA A 19 -2.88 2.19 11.04
N GLY A 20 -2.84 0.99 11.62
CA GLY A 20 -3.53 -0.18 11.11
C GLY A 20 -2.61 -1.39 11.01
N ARG A 21 -2.84 -2.24 10.00
CA ARG A 21 -2.14 -3.51 9.83
C ARG A 21 -1.52 -3.60 8.44
N VAL A 22 -0.31 -4.15 8.37
CA VAL A 22 0.36 -4.48 7.12
C VAL A 22 0.62 -5.99 7.10
N GLU A 23 0.13 -6.66 6.07
CA GLU A 23 0.40 -8.07 5.80
C GLU A 23 1.08 -8.19 4.46
N ILE A 24 2.23 -8.86 4.44
CA ILE A 24 3.04 -9.03 3.23
C ILE A 24 3.34 -10.50 3.09
N SER A 25 3.04 -11.02 1.90
CA SER A 25 3.28 -12.39 1.52
C SER A 25 3.94 -12.43 0.15
N THR A 26 4.66 -13.52 -0.10
CA THR A 26 5.32 -13.75 -1.38
C THR A 26 4.72 -14.96 -2.08
N TYR A 27 4.68 -14.93 -3.40
CA TYR A 27 4.26 -16.06 -4.22
C TYR A 27 5.11 -16.16 -5.49
N GLU A 28 5.00 -17.28 -6.19
CA GLU A 28 5.62 -17.47 -7.50
C GLU A 28 4.71 -16.87 -8.58
N GLY A 29 5.07 -15.67 -9.05
CA GLY A 29 4.34 -15.00 -10.12
C GLY A 29 4.96 -13.66 -10.53
N PRO A 30 4.51 -13.08 -11.66
CA PRO A 30 5.11 -11.86 -12.21
C PRO A 30 4.41 -10.57 -11.77
N GLU A 31 3.50 -10.62 -10.80
CA GLU A 31 2.68 -9.48 -10.40
C GLU A 31 2.82 -9.16 -8.92
N THR A 32 2.59 -7.89 -8.59
CA THR A 32 2.34 -7.45 -7.21
C THR A 32 0.87 -7.05 -7.08
N ILE A 33 0.18 -7.65 -6.12
CA ILE A 33 -1.23 -7.40 -5.80
C ILE A 33 -1.27 -6.65 -4.47
N VAL A 34 -1.93 -5.50 -4.46
CA VAL A 34 -2.11 -4.64 -3.29
C VAL A 34 -3.59 -4.52 -2.98
N GLN A 35 -3.98 -4.84 -1.76
CA GLN A 35 -5.33 -4.70 -1.25
C GLN A 35 -5.32 -3.74 -0.05
N LEU A 36 -6.26 -2.80 -0.04
CA LEU A 36 -6.49 -1.88 1.09
C LEU A 36 -7.94 -1.98 1.56
N GLU A 37 -8.12 -2.14 2.86
CA GLU A 37 -9.43 -2.25 3.52
C GLU A 37 -9.48 -1.35 4.75
N ALA A 38 -10.63 -0.75 5.00
CA ALA A 38 -10.86 0.01 6.23
C ALA A 38 -11.05 -0.98 7.38
N LEU A 39 -10.21 -0.90 8.43
CA LEU A 39 -10.32 -1.79 9.59
C LEU A 39 -11.47 -1.39 10.53
N ARG A 40 -11.91 -0.14 10.44
CA ARG A 40 -13.03 0.40 11.21
C ARG A 40 -14.10 0.91 10.28
N ASP A 41 -15.35 0.69 10.66
CA ASP A 41 -16.50 1.26 9.97
C ASP A 41 -16.72 2.72 10.39
N ASN A 42 -15.80 3.60 9.99
CA ASN A 42 -15.89 5.02 10.24
C ASN A 42 -15.46 5.82 9.00
N ALA A 43 -15.97 7.05 8.88
CA ALA A 43 -15.71 7.89 7.72
C ALA A 43 -14.20 8.16 7.50
N ALA A 44 -13.40 8.20 8.58
CA ALA A 44 -11.96 8.45 8.48
C ALA A 44 -11.22 7.29 7.81
N SER A 45 -11.53 6.04 8.17
CA SER A 45 -10.89 4.84 7.61
C SER A 45 -11.31 4.61 6.16
N HIS A 46 -12.59 4.82 5.84
CA HIS A 46 -13.09 4.73 4.47
C HIS A 46 -12.44 5.78 3.55
N LYS A 47 -12.35 7.04 4.01
CA LYS A 47 -11.64 8.10 3.28
C LYS A 47 -10.16 7.80 3.09
N ALA A 48 -9.51 7.23 4.10
CA ALA A 48 -8.10 6.87 4.01
C ALA A 48 -7.84 5.84 2.89
N VAL A 49 -8.74 4.85 2.73
CA VAL A 49 -8.66 3.89 1.62
C VAL A 49 -8.96 4.55 0.27
N GLU A 50 -9.96 5.41 0.20
CA GLU A 50 -10.35 6.11 -1.04
C GLU A 50 -9.25 7.03 -1.56
N HIS A 51 -8.59 7.76 -0.67
CA HIS A 51 -7.52 8.70 -1.01
C HIS A 51 -6.11 8.08 -1.02
N ALA A 52 -5.98 6.79 -0.71
CA ALA A 52 -4.70 6.09 -0.72
C ALA A 52 -4.05 6.14 -2.11
N ARG A 53 -2.76 6.47 -2.14
CA ARG A 53 -1.96 6.49 -3.36
C ARG A 53 -1.21 5.18 -3.48
N VAL A 54 -1.52 4.41 -4.51
CA VAL A 54 -0.83 3.16 -4.82
C VAL A 54 -0.25 3.26 -6.23
N GLU A 55 1.08 3.22 -6.34
CA GLU A 55 1.80 3.46 -7.59
C GLU A 55 2.97 2.52 -7.78
N LEU A 56 3.18 2.10 -9.03
CA LEU A 56 4.44 1.56 -9.50
C LEU A 56 5.33 2.69 -10.02
N ARG A 57 6.55 2.79 -9.50
CA ARG A 57 7.58 3.73 -9.95
C ARG A 57 8.81 2.97 -10.41
N LYS A 58 9.52 3.52 -11.38
CA LYS A 58 10.84 3.01 -11.78
C LYS A 58 11.91 3.94 -11.23
N SER A 59 12.84 3.43 -10.44
CA SER A 59 13.94 4.23 -9.88
C SER A 59 15.24 3.42 -9.92
N GLY A 60 16.25 3.94 -10.63
CA GLY A 60 17.56 3.29 -10.69
C GLY A 60 17.58 1.89 -11.33
N GLY A 61 16.55 1.53 -12.10
CA GLY A 61 16.39 0.19 -12.69
C GLY A 61 15.54 -0.77 -11.85
N ASP A 62 15.22 -0.41 -10.62
CA ASP A 62 14.33 -1.18 -9.74
C ASP A 62 12.87 -0.70 -9.88
N ASP A 63 11.95 -1.66 -9.81
CA ASP A 63 10.51 -1.41 -9.65
C ASP A 63 10.21 -1.13 -8.17
N LEU A 64 9.56 0.00 -7.88
CA LEU A 64 9.13 0.42 -6.55
C LEU A 64 7.60 0.49 -6.50
N VAL A 65 6.98 -0.35 -5.68
CA VAL A 65 5.56 -0.28 -5.37
C VAL A 65 5.39 0.57 -4.11
N LEU A 66 4.88 1.78 -4.30
CA LEU A 66 4.61 2.73 -3.23
C LEU A 66 3.14 2.61 -2.81
N ILE A 67 2.88 2.35 -1.53
CA ILE A 67 1.58 2.44 -0.89
C ILE A 67 1.62 3.58 0.12
N ASP A 68 1.03 4.73 -0.20
CA ASP A 68 0.95 5.90 0.70
C ASP A 68 -0.50 6.17 1.10
N VAL A 69 -0.84 5.85 2.36
CA VAL A 69 -2.18 6.02 2.94
C VAL A 69 -2.30 7.37 3.69
N ARG A 70 -1.26 8.22 3.63
CA ARG A 70 -1.28 9.55 4.26
C ARG A 70 -2.06 10.56 3.42
N GLU A 71 -2.85 11.40 4.06
CA GLU A 71 -3.48 12.54 3.39
C GLU A 71 -2.42 13.51 2.85
N ARG A 72 -2.61 13.92 1.59
CA ARG A 72 -1.79 14.95 0.93
C ARG A 72 -2.17 16.38 1.34
N SER A 73 -3.14 16.52 2.24
CA SER A 73 -3.79 17.79 2.57
C SER A 73 -3.53 18.16 4.02
N SER A 74 -2.70 19.18 4.17
CA SER A 74 -2.46 19.92 5.41
C SER A 74 -3.76 20.44 6.03
N PHE A 75 -4.50 19.64 6.82
CA PHE A 75 -5.56 20.11 7.74
C PHE A 75 -5.90 19.02 8.78
N LEU A 76 -5.02 18.82 9.76
CA LEU A 76 -5.29 18.56 11.20
C LEU A 76 -6.46 17.63 11.69
N SER A 77 -7.21 16.91 10.85
CA SER A 77 -8.58 16.50 11.23
C SER A 77 -8.95 15.02 11.03
N PHE A 78 -8.14 14.19 10.34
CA PHE A 78 -8.50 12.76 10.12
C PHE A 78 -7.55 11.73 10.73
N SER A 79 -6.40 12.14 11.31
CA SER A 79 -5.44 11.17 11.88
C SER A 79 -5.92 10.52 13.19
N MET A 80 -6.90 11.12 13.88
CA MET A 80 -7.47 10.56 15.11
C MET A 80 -8.46 9.44 14.77
N GLY A 81 -7.95 8.25 14.46
CA GLY A 81 -8.73 7.00 14.48
C GLY A 81 -9.03 6.35 13.13
N ALA A 82 -8.38 6.77 12.04
CA ALA A 82 -8.34 5.99 10.80
C ALA A 82 -7.42 4.77 10.96
N GLU A 83 -7.92 3.57 10.66
CA GLU A 83 -7.13 2.34 10.64
C GLU A 83 -7.38 1.60 9.33
N VAL A 84 -6.31 1.24 8.63
CA VAL A 84 -6.37 0.57 7.32
C VAL A 84 -5.56 -0.71 7.37
N GLU A 85 -6.08 -1.77 6.77
CA GLU A 85 -5.34 -2.99 6.49
C GLU A 85 -4.77 -2.91 5.08
N VAL A 86 -3.47 -3.12 4.97
CA VAL A 86 -2.74 -3.24 3.70
C VAL A 86 -2.29 -4.67 3.55
N ARG A 87 -2.80 -5.39 2.56
CA ARG A 87 -2.30 -6.71 2.17
C ARG A 87 -1.54 -6.62 0.86
N VAL A 88 -0.31 -7.12 0.84
CA VAL A 88 0.54 -7.16 -0.34
C VAL A 88 0.93 -8.60 -0.63
N GLN A 89 0.68 -9.05 -1.86
CA GLN A 89 1.24 -10.27 -2.43
C GLN A 89 2.22 -9.86 -3.50
N ALA A 90 3.50 -10.20 -3.34
CA ALA A 90 4.56 -9.82 -4.27
C ALA A 90 5.36 -11.04 -4.75
N PRO A 91 6.12 -10.93 -5.85
CA PRO A 91 7.02 -12.00 -6.28
C PRO A 91 8.05 -12.36 -5.20
N ALA A 92 8.44 -13.63 -5.13
CA ALA A 92 9.50 -14.08 -4.24
C ALA A 92 10.81 -13.30 -4.48
N GLY A 93 11.49 -12.90 -3.39
CA GLY A 93 12.71 -12.08 -3.45
C GLY A 93 12.48 -10.57 -3.45
N SER A 94 11.22 -10.11 -3.45
CA SER A 94 10.87 -8.71 -3.23
C SER A 94 11.45 -8.17 -1.92
N ARG A 95 11.80 -6.88 -1.90
CA ARG A 95 12.45 -6.22 -0.77
C ARG A 95 11.50 -5.25 -0.09
N LEU A 96 11.65 -5.08 1.22
CA LEU A 96 10.94 -4.07 2.00
C LEU A 96 11.84 -2.88 2.30
N LYS A 97 11.26 -1.68 2.23
CA LYS A 97 11.90 -0.41 2.59
C LYS A 97 11.14 0.26 3.73
#